data_AF-A0A3D2Z974-F1
#
_entry.id   AF-A0A3D2Z974-F1
#
_cell.length_a   1.000
_cell.length_b   1.000
_cell.length_c   1.000
_cell.angle_alpha   90.00
_cell.angle_beta   90.00
_cell.angle_gamma   90.00
#
_symmetry.space_group_name_H-M   'P 1'
#
loop_
_entity.id
_entity.type
_entity.pdbx_description
1 polymer ?
#
loop_
_entity_poly.entity_id
_entity_poly.type
_entity_poly.pdbx_seq_one_letter_code
_entity_poly.pdbx_strand_id
1 'polypeptide(L)' 'MERKRIVAALQNCDGNRTAAARQLGVHRATLYRRMQKLGID' A
#
# COMPACT_ATOMS: atom_id res chain seq x y z
N MET A 1 -3.16 -5.40 -11.68
CA MET A 1 -4.01 -4.32 -11.10
C MET A 1 -3.59 -3.95 -9.67
N GLU A 2 -3.29 -4.91 -8.78
CA GLU A 2 -2.98 -4.64 -7.35
C GLU A 2 -1.85 -3.63 -7.12
N ARG A 3 -0.73 -3.72 -7.88
CA ARG A 3 0.38 -2.75 -7.81
C ARG A 3 -0.08 -1.30 -7.99
N LYS A 4 -0.95 -1.03 -8.97
CA LYS A 4 -1.45 0.33 -9.23
C LYS A 4 -2.29 0.85 -8.06
N ARG A 5 -3.10 0.00 -7.41
CA ARG A 5 -3.89 0.39 -6.23
C ARG A 5 -3.00 0.77 -5.05
N ILE A 6 -1.96 -0.02 -4.79
CA ILE A 6 -1.01 0.26 -3.71
C ILE A 6 -0.23 1.55 -3.98
N VAL A 7 0.29 1.72 -5.20
CA VAL A 7 1.00 2.94 -5.58
C VAL A 7 0.11 4.17 -5.51
N ALA A 8 -1.14 4.09 -6.00
CA ALA A 8 -2.08 5.20 -5.90
C ALA A 8 -2.44 5.55 -4.45
N ALA A 9 -2.65 4.55 -3.59
CA ALA A 9 -2.90 4.79 -2.17
C ALA A 9 -1.68 5.40 -1.46
N LEU A 10 -0.46 4.97 -1.81
CA LEU A 10 0.77 5.58 -1.30
C LEU A 10 0.92 7.02 -1.78
N GLN A 11 0.66 7.31 -3.06
CA GLN A 11 0.70 8.67 -3.60
C GLN A 11 -0.34 9.58 -2.94
N ASN A 12 -1.58 9.11 -2.77
CA ASN A 12 -2.65 9.84 -2.10
C ASN A 12 -2.38 10.10 -0.61
N CYS A 13 -1.50 9.29 -0.02
CA CYS A 13 -1.13 9.37 1.38
C CYS A 13 0.28 9.96 1.60
N ASP A 14 0.89 10.59 0.59
CA ASP A 14 2.25 11.17 0.69
C ASP A 14 3.31 10.15 1.16
N GLY A 15 3.20 8.90 0.71
CA GLY A 15 4.07 7.80 1.12
C GLY A 15 3.77 7.22 2.50
N ASN A 16 2.74 7.70 3.20
CA ASN A 16 2.33 7.15 4.48
C ASN A 16 1.67 5.77 4.30
N ARG A 17 2.49 4.73 4.46
CA ARG A 17 2.10 3.31 4.35
C ARG A 17 0.93 2.94 5.29
N THR A 18 0.82 3.57 6.46
CA THR A 18 -0.27 3.28 7.41
C THR A 18 -1.59 3.89 6.94
N ALA A 19 -1.55 5.12 6.44
CA ALA A 19 -2.73 5.77 5.85
C ALA A 19 -3.16 5.05 4.57
N ALA A 20 -2.21 4.65 3.71
CA ALA A 20 -2.48 3.87 2.52
C ALA A 20 -3.14 2.51 2.84
N ALA A 21 -2.69 1.82 3.90
CA ALA A 21 -3.31 0.58 4.36
C ALA A 21 -4.77 0.81 4.79
N ARG A 22 -5.03 1.88 5.57
CA ARG A 22 -6.39 2.28 5.96
C ARG A 22 -7.25 2.63 4.75
N GLN A 23 -6.73 3.38 3.79
CA GLN A 23 -7.43 3.76 2.56
C GLN A 23 -7.78 2.52 1.71
N LEU A 24 -6.91 1.51 1.70
CA LEU A 24 -7.14 0.24 1.00
C LEU A 24 -8.02 -0.74 1.80
N GLY A 25 -8.42 -0.41 3.02
CA GLY A 25 -9.22 -1.29 3.89
C GLY A 25 -8.48 -2.55 4.33
N VAL A 26 -7.14 -2.52 4.37
CA VAL A 26 -6.30 -3.67 4.73
C VAL A 26 -5.48 -3.39 5.97
N HIS A 27 -5.15 -4.44 6.71
CA HIS A 27 -4.21 -4.33 7.80
C HIS A 27 -2.82 -3.94 7.28
N ARG A 28 -2.06 -3.16 8.06
CA ARG A 28 -0.69 -2.72 7.71
C ARG A 28 0.22 -3.89 7.30
N ALA A 29 0.12 -5.02 8.00
CA ALA A 29 0.93 -6.21 7.73
C ALA A 29 0.61 -6.82 6.35
N THR A 30 -0.66 -6.77 5.93
CA THR A 30 -1.10 -7.20 4.60
C THR A 30 -0.54 -6.28 3.52
N LEU A 31 -0.57 -4.96 3.75
CA LEU A 31 0.02 -4.00 2.82
C LEU A 31 1.52 -4.27 2.65
N TYR A 32 2.28 -4.43 3.75
CA TYR A 32 3.70 -4.73 3.71
C TYR A 32 4.01 -6.02 2.95
N ARG A 33 3.27 -7.12 3.19
CA ARG A 33 3.45 -8.36 2.44
C ARG A 33 3.19 -8.18 0.94
N ARG A 34 2.15 -7.42 0.56
CA ARG A 34 1.86 -7.12 -0.84
C ARG A 34 2.95 -6.24 -1.47
N MET A 35 3.43 -5.24 -0.73
CA MET A 35 4.53 -4.35 -1.13
C MET A 35 5.82 -5.13 -1.40
N GLN A 36 6.25 -6.01 -0.47
CA GLN A 36 7.38 -6.91 -0.68
C GLN A 36 7.18 -7.82 -1.91
N LYS A 37 6.02 -8.46 -2.04
CA LYS A 37 5.72 -9.35 -3.17
C LYS A 37 5.76 -8.62 -4.52
N LEU A 38 5.51 -7.31 -4.52
CA LEU A 38 5.48 -6.46 -5.71
C LEU A 38 6.76 -5.65 -5.93
N GLY A 39 7.76 -5.79 -5.07
CA GLY A 39 9.01 -5.01 -5.15
C GLY A 39 8.81 -3.51 -4.94
N ILE A 40 7.90 -3.14 -4.04
CA ILE A 40 7.61 -1.77 -3.63
C ILE A 40 8.12 -1.60 -2.19
N ASP A 41 9.43 -1.65 -1.98
CA ASP A 41 10.06 -1.36 -0.69
C ASP A 41 10.78 -0.02 -0.74
#